data_AF-A0A914L4W1-F1
#
_entry.id   AF-A0A914L4W1-F1
#
_cell.length_a   1.000
_cell.length_b   1.000
_cell.length_c   1.000
_cell.angle_alpha   90.00
_cell.angle_beta   90.00
_cell.angle_gamma   90.00
#
_symmetry.space_group_name_H-M   'P 1'
#
loop_
_entity.id
_entity.type
_entity.pdbx_description
1 polymer ?
#
loop_
_entity_poly.entity_id
_entity_poly.type
_entity_poly.pdbx_seq_one_letter_code
_entity_poly.pdbx_strand_id
1 'polypeptide(L)'
;MTLLIKWAKGMSSFINNICANDRLSLLEGAWAELFLLFAFESSTLFEETSKFIPPRLLQALNALQNNFKRLEMDQSEIVCLRGVLLYRPELPGIENSALVQQLQDQSIACNNNQCAVHPQLPVLDAFFYFCLL
;
A
#
# COMPACT_ATOMS: atom_id res chain seq x y z
N MET A 1 -12.66 -0.14 -5.75
CA MET A 1 -12.99 -1.04 -4.62
C MET A 1 -12.91 -2.53 -4.96
N THR A 2 -13.48 -3.02 -6.07
CA THR A 2 -13.47 -4.47 -6.39
C THR A 2 -12.06 -5.06 -6.59
N LEU A 3 -11.11 -4.30 -7.14
CA LEU A 3 -9.71 -4.72 -7.29
C LEU A 3 -9.01 -4.97 -5.95
N LEU A 4 -9.14 -4.03 -5.00
CA LEU A 4 -8.58 -4.14 -3.66
C LEU A 4 -9.08 -5.41 -2.94
N ILE A 5 -10.40 -5.63 -2.96
CA ILE A 5 -11.01 -6.79 -2.30
C ILE A 5 -10.58 -8.09 -2.98
N LYS A 6 -10.51 -8.12 -4.32
CA LYS A 6 -10.02 -9.28 -5.07
C LYS A 6 -8.55 -9.59 -4.74
N TRP A 7 -7.72 -8.56 -4.67
CA TRP A 7 -6.31 -8.69 -4.29
C TRP A 7 -6.15 -9.23 -2.87
N ALA A 8 -6.83 -8.62 -1.89
CA ALA A 8 -6.76 -9.05 -0.48
C ALA A 8 -7.26 -10.49 -0.29
N LYS A 9 -8.30 -10.90 -1.03
CA LYS A 9 -8.80 -12.29 -1.03
C LYS A 9 -7.83 -13.29 -1.67
N GLY A 10 -6.93 -12.84 -2.55
CA GLY A 10 -5.90 -13.67 -3.14
C GLY A 10 -4.72 -13.98 -2.22
N MET A 11 -4.60 -13.27 -1.10
CA MET A 11 -3.49 -13.42 -0.16
C MET A 11 -3.80 -14.48 0.90
N SER A 12 -3.12 -15.62 0.83
CA SER A 12 -3.31 -16.74 1.77
C SER A 12 -2.99 -16.34 3.22
N SER A 13 -1.94 -15.54 3.45
CA SER A 13 -1.57 -15.03 4.77
C SER A 13 -2.66 -14.14 5.37
N PHE A 14 -3.23 -13.25 4.55
CA PHE A 14 -4.31 -12.37 5.00
C PHE A 14 -5.59 -13.15 5.31
N ILE A 15 -5.97 -14.10 4.47
CA ILE A 15 -7.23 -14.83 4.63
C ILE A 15 -7.19 -15.89 5.73
N ASN A 16 -6.08 -16.61 5.88
CA ASN A 16 -5.99 -17.76 6.77
C ASN A 16 -5.43 -17.42 8.16
N ASN A 17 -4.56 -16.41 8.27
CA ASN A 17 -3.86 -16.14 9.52
C ASN A 17 -4.51 -15.00 10.33
N ILE A 18 -5.26 -14.10 9.69
CA ILE A 18 -5.88 -12.95 10.35
C ILE A 18 -7.37 -13.19 10.59
N CYS A 19 -7.85 -12.89 11.79
CA CYS A 19 -9.26 -13.04 12.14
C CYS A 19 -10.14 -12.06 11.35
N ALA A 20 -11.45 -12.34 11.28
CA ALA A 20 -12.35 -11.55 10.44
C ALA A 20 -12.42 -10.07 10.86
N ASN A 21 -12.40 -9.78 12.16
CA ASN A 21 -12.42 -8.42 12.69
C ASN A 21 -11.18 -7.64 12.29
N ASP A 22 -9.99 -8.21 12.55
CA ASP A 22 -8.71 -7.58 12.18
C ASP A 22 -8.61 -7.35 10.67
N ARG A 23 -9.08 -8.28 9.82
CA ARG A 23 -9.10 -8.08 8.36
C ARG A 23 -9.96 -6.88 7.96
N LEU A 24 -11.11 -6.67 8.61
CA LEU A 24 -11.96 -5.52 8.34
C LEU A 24 -11.27 -4.23 8.77
N SER A 25 -10.75 -4.19 10.01
CA SER A 25 -10.02 -3.03 10.55
C SER A 25 -8.84 -2.65 9.66
N LEU A 26 -8.04 -3.61 9.20
CA LEU A 26 -6.90 -3.38 8.31
C LEU A 26 -7.33 -2.82 6.95
N LEU A 27 -8.41 -3.35 6.37
CA LEU A 27 -8.93 -2.83 5.10
C LEU A 27 -9.51 -1.42 5.28
N GLU A 28 -10.25 -1.16 6.35
CA GLU A 28 -10.78 0.17 6.67
C GLU A 28 -9.68 1.20 6.95
N GLY A 29 -8.57 0.76 7.53
CA GLY A 29 -7.41 1.62 7.81
C GLY A 29 -6.51 1.89 6.61
N ALA A 30 -6.54 1.06 5.56
CA ALA A 30 -5.59 1.14 4.44
C ALA A 30 -6.24 1.32 3.05
N TRP A 31 -7.58 1.30 2.94
CA TRP A 31 -8.25 1.26 1.63
C TRP A 31 -7.90 2.44 0.72
N ALA A 32 -7.71 3.64 1.29
CA ALA A 32 -7.45 4.85 0.51
C ALA A 32 -6.06 4.82 -0.13
N GLU A 33 -5.03 4.50 0.66
CA GLU A 33 -3.65 4.44 0.16
C GLU A 33 -3.46 3.27 -0.79
N LEU A 34 -4.07 2.11 -0.50
CA LEU A 34 -4.05 0.98 -1.42
C LEU A 34 -4.77 1.30 -2.72
N PHE A 35 -5.92 1.99 -2.67
CA PHE A 35 -6.62 2.44 -3.87
C PHE A 35 -5.77 3.41 -4.72
N LEU A 36 -5.12 4.38 -4.08
CA LEU A 36 -4.22 5.31 -4.76
C LEU A 36 -3.05 4.57 -5.40
N LEU A 37 -2.44 3.62 -4.69
CA LEU A 37 -1.35 2.80 -5.23
C LEU A 37 -1.80 1.96 -6.45
N PHE A 38 -3.01 1.37 -6.41
CA PHE A 38 -3.60 0.71 -7.59
C PHE A 38 -3.88 1.68 -8.73
N ALA A 39 -4.34 2.90 -8.44
CA ALA A 39 -4.60 3.92 -9.46
C ALA A 39 -3.30 4.46 -10.09
N PHE A 40 -2.22 4.57 -9.32
CA PHE A 40 -0.94 5.00 -9.85
C PHE A 40 -0.25 3.91 -10.69
N GLU A 41 -0.32 2.65 -10.26
CA GLU A 41 0.14 1.50 -11.04
C GLU A 41 -0.65 1.39 -12.36
N SER A 42 -1.98 1.54 -12.32
CA SER A 42 -2.85 1.58 -13.50
C SER A 42 -3.10 3.03 -13.92
N SER A 43 -2.15 3.64 -14.63
CA SER A 43 -2.23 5.06 -15.07
C SER A 43 -3.59 5.46 -15.69
N THR A 44 -4.25 4.53 -16.37
CA THR A 44 -5.61 4.70 -16.93
C THR A 44 -6.68 4.95 -15.86
N LEU A 45 -6.62 4.24 -14.73
CA LEU A 45 -7.56 4.38 -13.62
C LEU A 45 -7.43 5.75 -12.95
N PHE A 46 -6.21 6.29 -12.86
CA PHE A 46 -5.99 7.62 -12.35
C PHE A 46 -6.58 8.71 -13.25
N GLU A 47 -6.42 8.60 -14.57
CA GLU A 47 -7.00 9.56 -15.52
C GLU A 47 -8.54 9.59 -15.47
N GLU A 48 -9.19 8.43 -15.35
CA GLU A 48 -10.65 8.35 -15.22
C GLU A 48 -11.15 8.98 -13.92
N THR A 49 -10.46 8.74 -12.81
CA THR A 49 -10.86 9.25 -11.49
C THR A 49 -10.57 10.74 -11.33
N SER A 50 -9.51 11.25 -11.97
CA SER A 50 -9.11 12.67 -11.93
C SER A 50 -10.22 13.65 -12.33
N LYS A 51 -11.13 13.22 -13.21
CA LYS A 51 -12.25 14.03 -13.74
C LYS A 51 -13.26 14.45 -12.67
N PHE A 52 -13.31 13.72 -11.56
CA PHE A 52 -14.28 13.93 -10.48
C PHE A 52 -13.64 14.60 -9.25
N ILE A 53 -12.35 14.92 -9.32
CA ILE A 53 -11.56 15.39 -8.17
C ILE A 53 -11.42 16.92 -8.21
N PRO A 54 -11.65 17.63 -7.10
CA PRO A 54 -11.46 19.08 -7.03
C PRO A 54 -10.02 19.48 -7.43
N PRO A 55 -9.81 20.62 -8.12
CA PRO A 55 -8.50 20.99 -8.67
C PRO A 55 -7.36 21.02 -7.64
N ARG A 56 -7.64 21.46 -6.40
CA ARG A 56 -6.65 21.50 -5.31
C ARG A 56 -6.16 20.11 -4.92
N LEU A 57 -7.08 19.15 -4.82
CA LEU A 57 -6.75 17.76 -4.51
C LEU A 57 -6.08 17.07 -5.69
N LEU A 58 -6.52 17.38 -6.91
CA LEU A 58 -5.91 16.87 -8.14
C LEU A 58 -4.44 17.29 -8.26
N GLN A 59 -4.08 18.52 -7.88
CA GLN A 59 -2.69 18.97 -7.87
C GLN A 59 -1.80 18.12 -6.94
N ALA A 60 -2.27 17.86 -5.71
CA ALA A 60 -1.56 17.01 -4.76
C ALA A 60 -1.42 15.57 -5.27
N LEU A 61 -2.50 15.00 -5.82
CA LEU A 61 -2.48 13.66 -6.39
C LEU A 61 -1.57 13.53 -7.61
N ASN A 62 -1.49 14.55 -8.46
CA ASN A 62 -0.55 14.59 -9.58
C ASN A 62 0.91 14.63 -9.08
N ALA A 63 1.20 15.39 -8.02
CA ALA A 63 2.52 15.40 -7.41
C ALA A 63 2.90 14.01 -6.87
N LEU A 64 1.95 13.34 -6.18
CA LEU A 64 2.11 11.97 -5.72
C LEU A 64 2.33 10.98 -6.87
N GLN A 65 1.54 11.06 -7.94
CA GLN A 65 1.69 10.18 -9.10
C GLN A 65 3.06 10.37 -9.78
N ASN A 66 3.52 11.62 -9.89
CA ASN A 66 4.84 11.91 -10.45
C ASN A 66 5.96 11.39 -9.56
N ASN A 67 5.82 11.51 -8.23
CA ASN A 67 6.76 10.91 -7.29
C ASN A 67 6.78 9.38 -7.42
N PHE A 68 5.61 8.74 -7.49
CA PHE A 68 5.50 7.30 -7.72
C PHE A 68 6.21 6.87 -9.01
N LYS A 69 6.00 7.58 -10.13
CA LYS A 69 6.69 7.30 -11.41
C LYS A 69 8.21 7.45 -11.31
N ARG A 70 8.71 8.41 -10.52
CA ARG A 70 10.14 8.65 -10.33
C ARG A 70 10.84 7.60 -9.46
N LEU A 71 10.09 6.86 -8.65
CA LEU A 71 10.65 5.77 -7.85
C LEU A 71 11.00 4.55 -8.70
N GLU A 72 10.45 4.44 -9.93
CA GLU A 72 10.70 3.33 -10.86
C GLU A 72 10.55 1.94 -10.21
N MET A 73 9.61 1.81 -9.26
CA MET A 73 9.42 0.59 -8.48
C MET A 73 9.05 -0.58 -9.39
N ASP A 74 9.68 -1.73 -9.15
CA ASP A 74 9.29 -2.96 -9.81
C ASP A 74 8.02 -3.57 -9.21
N GLN A 75 7.46 -4.60 -9.86
CA GLN A 75 6.23 -5.23 -9.41
C GLN A 75 6.36 -5.87 -8.02
N SER A 76 7.55 -6.35 -7.66
CA SER A 76 7.82 -6.99 -6.38
C SER A 76 7.85 -5.95 -5.26
N GLU A 77 8.49 -4.82 -5.48
CA GLU A 77 8.53 -3.69 -4.55
C GLU A 77 7.13 -3.12 -4.32
N ILE A 78 6.32 -3.01 -5.38
CA ILE A 78 4.91 -2.58 -5.27
C ILE A 78 4.10 -3.59 -4.43
N VAL A 79 4.32 -4.89 -4.60
CA VAL A 79 3.66 -5.93 -3.77
C VAL A 79 4.09 -5.81 -2.31
N CYS A 80 5.37 -5.58 -2.03
CA CYS A 80 5.86 -5.37 -0.68
C CYS A 80 5.22 -4.12 -0.06
N LEU A 81 5.21 -3.00 -0.78
CA LEU A 81 4.59 -1.74 -0.34
C LEU A 81 3.11 -1.91 0.01
N ARG A 82 2.35 -2.66 -0.81
CA ARG A 82 0.96 -3.01 -0.49
C ARG A 82 0.84 -3.78 0.82
N GLY A 83 1.78 -4.69 1.09
CA GLY A 83 1.86 -5.42 2.36
C GLY A 83 2.10 -4.48 3.54
N VAL A 84 3.06 -3.57 3.44
CA VAL A 84 3.34 -2.59 4.51
C VAL A 84 2.16 -1.66 4.76
N LEU A 85 1.49 -1.18 3.70
CA LEU A 85 0.29 -0.35 3.84
C LEU A 85 -0.88 -1.10 4.48
N LEU A 86 -1.05 -2.39 4.16
CA LEU A 86 -2.16 -3.21 4.68
C LEU A 86 -1.96 -3.62 6.15
N TYR A 87 -0.76 -4.08 6.51
CA TYR A 87 -0.49 -4.62 7.84
C TYR A 87 -0.11 -3.50 8.81
N ARG A 88 -1.12 -2.96 9.51
CA ARG A 88 -0.99 -1.86 10.48
C ARG A 88 -1.37 -2.30 11.89
N PRO A 89 -0.39 -2.69 12.72
CA PRO A 89 -0.64 -3.18 14.08
C PRO A 89 -1.12 -2.09 15.05
N GLU A 90 -0.99 -0.81 14.68
CA GLU A 90 -1.39 0.35 15.48
C GLU A 90 -2.86 0.73 15.31
N LEU A 91 -3.59 0.08 14.40
CA LEU A 91 -5.01 0.39 14.19
C LEU A 91 -5.84 0.02 15.43
N PRO A 92 -6.81 0.86 15.80
CA PRO A 92 -7.68 0.58 16.93
C PRO A 92 -8.53 -0.67 16.67
N GLY A 93 -8.67 -1.53 17.68
CA GLY A 93 -9.49 -2.74 17.59
C GLY A 93 -8.81 -3.95 16.96
N ILE A 94 -7.51 -3.90 16.66
CA ILE A 94 -6.73 -5.07 16.27
C ILE A 94 -6.56 -6.01 17.48
N GLU A 95 -7.03 -7.24 17.35
CA GLU A 95 -6.98 -8.28 18.37
C GLU A 95 -5.57 -8.88 18.50
N ASN A 96 -4.91 -9.17 17.38
CA ASN A 96 -3.57 -9.78 17.37
C ASN A 96 -2.51 -8.86 16.73
N SER A 97 -2.21 -7.77 17.43
CA SER A 97 -1.22 -6.77 16.99
C SER A 97 0.17 -7.39 16.74
N ALA A 98 0.58 -8.40 17.53
CA ALA A 98 1.86 -9.08 17.36
C ALA A 98 1.96 -9.83 16.02
N LEU A 99 0.90 -10.54 15.59
CA LEU A 99 0.88 -11.21 14.29
C LEU A 99 0.88 -10.19 13.15
N VAL A 100 0.09 -9.11 13.27
CA VAL A 100 0.04 -8.06 12.26
C VAL A 100 1.41 -7.39 12.10
N GLN A 101 2.10 -7.10 13.21
CA GLN A 101 3.48 -6.60 13.21
C GLN A 101 4.42 -7.56 12.48
N GLN A 102 4.34 -8.86 12.79
CA GLN A 102 5.19 -9.85 12.12
C GLN A 102 4.98 -9.87 10.59
N LEU A 103 3.74 -9.73 10.12
CA LEU A 103 3.42 -9.67 8.69
C LEU A 103 3.89 -8.36 8.04
N GLN A 104 3.84 -7.25 8.79
CA GLN A 104 4.42 -5.98 8.36
C GLN A 104 5.94 -6.08 8.23
N ASP A 105 6.62 -6.63 9.24
CA ASP A 105 8.07 -6.85 9.24
C ASP A 105 8.52 -7.74 8.08
N GLN A 106 7.75 -8.78 7.76
CA GLN A 106 8.00 -9.63 6.58
C GLN A 106 7.90 -8.84 5.27
N SER A 107 6.95 -7.94 5.17
CA SER A 107 6.77 -7.09 3.98
C SER A 107 7.93 -6.11 3.82
N ILE A 108 8.41 -5.52 4.92
CA ILE A 108 9.58 -4.63 4.94
C ILE A 108 10.87 -5.42 4.61
N ALA A 109 11.06 -6.60 5.19
CA ALA A 109 12.24 -7.43 4.95
C ALA A 109 12.31 -7.93 3.51
N CYS A 110 11.17 -8.33 2.93
CA CYS A 110 11.07 -8.72 1.52
C CYS A 110 11.53 -7.57 0.60
N ASN A 111 11.17 -6.34 0.94
CA ASN A 111 11.60 -5.16 0.21
C ASN A 111 13.11 -4.89 0.36
N ASN A 112 13.65 -4.93 1.59
CA ASN A 112 15.07 -4.62 1.83
C ASN A 112 16.03 -5.57 1.12
N ASN A 113 15.67 -6.86 1.02
CA ASN A 113 16.45 -7.85 0.27
C ASN A 113 16.48 -7.53 -1.24
N GLN A 114 15.45 -6.87 -1.78
CA GLN A 114 15.36 -6.47 -3.18
C GLN A 114 16.10 -5.15 -3.44
N CYS A 115 16.04 -4.18 -2.51
CA CYS A 115 16.85 -2.96 -2.58
C CYS A 115 18.37 -3.24 -2.55
N ALA A 116 18.81 -4.34 -1.95
CA ALA A 116 20.21 -4.77 -2.01
C ALA A 116 20.65 -5.17 -3.44
N VAL A 117 19.70 -5.51 -4.31
CA VAL A 117 19.92 -5.88 -5.72
C VAL A 117 19.76 -4.67 -6.65
N HIS A 118 18.88 -3.72 -6.32
CA HIS A 118 18.71 -2.44 -7.02
C HIS A 118 18.71 -1.26 -6.02
N PRO A 119 19.82 -0.49 -5.91
CA PRO A 119 20.01 0.51 -4.86
C PRO A 119 19.25 1.84 -5.08
N GLN A 120 18.14 1.85 -5.83
CA GLN A 120 17.57 3.08 -6.40
C GLN A 120 16.85 4.01 -5.41
N LEU A 121 16.48 3.59 -4.19
CA LEU A 121 16.19 4.41 -3.00
C LEU A 121 15.56 3.45 -1.97
N PRO A 122 15.85 3.53 -0.65
CA PRO A 122 15.16 2.70 0.31
C PRO A 122 13.68 3.09 0.34
N VAL A 123 12.78 2.16 0.00
CA VAL A 123 11.31 2.37 -0.02
C VAL A 123 10.77 2.82 1.36
N LEU A 124 11.53 2.67 2.45
CA LEU A 124 11.26 3.34 3.72
C LEU A 124 11.08 4.86 3.54
N ASP A 125 11.90 5.51 2.72
CA ASP A 125 11.72 6.93 2.38
C ASP A 125 10.45 7.14 1.56
N ALA A 126 10.13 6.25 0.61
CA ALA A 126 8.86 6.32 -0.14
C ALA A 126 7.63 6.10 0.76
N PHE A 127 7.74 5.23 1.77
CA PHE A 127 6.73 4.99 2.78
C PHE A 127 6.55 6.23 3.67
N PHE A 128 7.65 6.84 4.12
CA PHE A 128 7.59 8.15 4.80
C PHE A 128 6.99 9.23 3.90
N TYR A 129 7.32 9.28 2.61
CA TYR A 129 6.74 10.23 1.65
C TYR A 129 5.24 10.01 1.38
N PHE A 130 4.76 8.76 1.41
CA PHE A 130 3.34 8.43 1.24
C PHE A 130 2.53 8.56 2.53
N CYS A 131 3.15 8.34 3.71
CA CYS A 131 2.49 8.43 5.02
C CYS A 131 2.55 9.82 5.69
N LEU A 132 3.30 10.79 5.14
CA LEU A 132 3.34 12.19 5.63
C LEU A 132 2.34 13.15 4.94
N LEU A 133 1.34 12.62 4.23
CA LEU A 133 0.18 13.37 3.73
C LEU A 133 -1.07 13.01 4.53
#